data_AF-A0A1Y3WS81-F1
#
_entry.id   AF-A0A1Y3WS81-F1
#
_cell.length_a   1.000
_cell.length_b   1.000
_cell.length_c   1.000
_cell.angle_alpha   90.00
_cell.angle_beta   90.00
_cell.angle_gamma   90.00
#
_symmetry.space_group_name_H-M   'P 1'
#
loop_
_entity.id
_entity.type
_entity.pdbx_description
1 polymer ?
#
loop_
_entity_poly.entity_id
_entity_poly.type
_entity_poly.pdbx_seq_one_letter_code
_entity_poly.pdbx_strand_id
1 'polypeptide(L)'
;MLELLWRGRSHWTMFLLGGLCFVLIGAINEVIPWEMPLVLQGVMGSGCIVTPLEFLTGCIVNLWLGWGVWDYSGLPCNLLGQICLPFSLLWVVVAMAAAVLDDWLRWRWFGEEQPHYTLFRWGKGERP
;
A
#
# COMPACT_ATOMS: atom_id res chain seq x y z
N MET A 1 6.15 1.87 9.39
CA MET A 1 6.43 2.91 10.41
C MET A 1 5.78 2.64 11.77
N LEU A 2 4.63 1.94 11.87
CA LEU A 2 4.05 1.57 13.18
C LEU A 2 4.97 0.68 14.04
N GLU A 3 5.82 -0.14 13.42
CA GLU A 3 6.77 -1.02 14.10
C GLU A 3 7.96 -0.26 14.74
N LEU A 4 8.24 0.95 14.25
CA LEU A 4 9.28 1.85 14.78
C LEU A 4 8.88 2.41 16.16
N LEU A 5 7.59 2.64 16.37
CA LEU A 5 7.01 3.07 17.65
C LEU A 5 6.93 1.94 18.68
N TRP A 6 6.93 0.67 18.26
CA TRP A 6 6.74 -0.48 19.16
C TRP A 6 8.03 -1.27 19.45
N ARG A 7 8.99 -1.37 18.51
CA ARG A 7 10.23 -2.17 18.67
C ARG A 7 11.55 -1.39 18.56
N GLY A 8 11.52 -0.11 18.20
CA GLY A 8 12.73 0.75 18.13
C GLY A 8 13.72 0.41 17.00
N ARG A 9 13.40 -0.54 16.12
CA ARG A 9 14.19 -0.91 14.94
C ARG A 9 13.24 -1.20 13.79
N SER A 10 13.25 -0.37 12.75
CA SER A 10 12.73 -0.75 11.44
C SER A 10 13.93 -1.12 10.59
N HIS A 11 14.02 -2.38 10.15
CA HIS A 11 15.06 -2.76 9.20
C HIS A 11 14.92 -1.90 7.94
N TRP A 12 16.05 -1.49 7.38
CA TRP A 12 16.10 -0.70 6.14
C TRP A 12 15.34 -1.37 4.99
N THR A 13 15.18 -2.70 5.01
CA THR A 13 14.35 -3.47 4.08
C THR A 13 12.87 -3.07 4.11
N MET A 14 12.32 -2.68 5.28
CA MET A 14 10.94 -2.20 5.39
C MET A 14 10.76 -0.80 4.83
N PHE A 15 11.80 0.05 4.92
CA PHE A 15 11.79 1.36 4.27
C PHE A 15 11.83 1.22 2.75
N LEU A 16 12.70 0.34 2.23
CA LEU A 16 12.78 0.03 0.81
C LEU A 16 11.47 -0.59 0.29
N LEU A 17 10.90 -1.53 1.04
CA LEU A 17 9.61 -2.15 0.71
C LEU A 17 8.49 -1.10 0.65
N GLY A 18 8.39 -0.24 1.67
CA GLY A 18 7.41 0.85 1.70
C GLY A 18 7.58 1.82 0.53
N GLY A 19 8.82 2.21 0.20
CA GLY A 19 9.11 3.06 -0.95
C GLY A 19 8.77 2.40 -2.29
N LEU A 20 9.09 1.11 -2.45
CA LEU A 20 8.74 0.35 -3.64
C LEU A 20 7.22 0.23 -3.80
N CYS A 21 6.50 -0.08 -2.71
CA CYS A 21 5.04 -0.11 -2.70
C CYS A 21 4.45 1.25 -3.08
N PHE A 22 4.99 2.36 -2.54
CA PHE A 22 4.53 3.71 -2.86
C PHE A 22 4.68 4.01 -4.36
N VAL A 23 5.85 3.75 -4.94
CA VAL A 23 6.13 3.99 -6.36
C VAL A 23 5.22 3.14 -7.25
N LEU A 24 5.03 1.87 -6.91
CA LEU A 24 4.16 0.97 -7.69
C LEU A 24 2.68 1.35 -7.59
N ILE A 25 2.22 1.78 -6.41
CA ILE A 25 0.85 2.26 -6.23
C ILE A 25 0.64 3.54 -7.05
N GLY A 26 1.56 4.51 -7.00
CA GLY A 26 1.50 5.71 -7.83
C GLY A 26 1.53 5.41 -9.33
N ALA A 27 2.37 4.47 -9.76
CA ALA A 27 2.43 4.03 -11.15
C ALA A 27 1.13 3.36 -11.62
N ILE A 28 0.49 2.54 -10.77
CA ILE A 28 -0.83 1.96 -11.09
C ILE A 28 -1.91 3.05 -11.09
N ASN A 29 -1.85 4.00 -10.16
CA ASN A 29 -2.81 5.09 -10.08
C ASN A 29 -2.88 5.91 -11.38
N GLU A 30 -1.73 6.11 -12.05
CA GLU A 30 -1.65 6.80 -13.35
C GLU A 30 -2.37 6.06 -14.48
N VAL A 31 -2.37 4.72 -14.44
CA VAL A 31 -3.03 3.89 -15.46
C VAL A 31 -4.52 3.71 -15.17
N ILE A 32 -4.93 3.88 -13.91
CA ILE A 32 -6.32 3.72 -13.49
C ILE A 32 -7.12 5.00 -13.80
N PRO A 33 -8.30 4.88 -14.43
CA PRO A 33 -9.18 6.02 -14.64
C PRO A 33 -9.59 6.68 -13.32
N TRP A 34 -9.65 8.01 -13.28
CA TRP A 34 -10.18 8.81 -12.16
C TRP A 34 -11.60 8.43 -11.72
N GLU A 35 -12.37 7.75 -12.60
CA GLU A 35 -13.70 7.23 -12.30
C GLU A 35 -13.69 6.06 -11.31
N MET A 36 -12.53 5.44 -11.06
CA MET A 36 -12.40 4.35 -10.11
C MET A 36 -12.48 4.87 -8.66
N PRO A 37 -13.31 4.25 -7.80
CA PRO A 37 -13.39 4.60 -6.40
C PRO A 37 -12.04 4.45 -5.70
N LEU A 38 -11.70 5.42 -4.85
CA LEU A 38 -10.44 5.41 -4.09
C LEU A 38 -10.30 4.15 -3.23
N VAL A 39 -11.42 3.63 -2.71
CA VAL A 39 -11.43 2.36 -1.96
C VAL A 39 -11.00 1.19 -2.83
N LEU A 40 -11.45 1.14 -4.09
CA LEU A 40 -11.09 0.06 -5.00
C LEU A 40 -9.62 0.16 -5.42
N GLN A 41 -9.12 1.37 -5.67
CA GLN A 41 -7.69 1.63 -5.88
C GLN A 41 -6.86 1.16 -4.67
N GLY A 42 -7.29 1.47 -3.45
CA GLY A 42 -6.64 1.02 -2.22
C GLY A 42 -6.64 -0.51 -2.06
N VAL A 43 -7.76 -1.17 -2.37
CA VAL A 43 -7.86 -2.63 -2.33
C VAL A 43 -6.97 -3.28 -3.38
N MET A 44 -6.92 -2.75 -4.60
CA MET A 44 -6.02 -3.22 -5.66
C MET A 44 -4.56 -2.99 -5.28
N GLY A 45 -4.21 -1.80 -4.78
CA GLY A 45 -2.86 -1.49 -4.32
C GLY A 45 -2.42 -2.42 -3.18
N SER A 46 -3.27 -2.61 -2.17
CA SER A 46 -2.96 -3.51 -1.05
C SER A 46 -2.87 -4.98 -1.49
N GLY A 47 -3.85 -5.46 -2.24
CA GLY A 47 -3.98 -6.87 -2.60
C GLY A 47 -3.01 -7.32 -3.70
N CYS A 48 -2.74 -6.45 -4.69
CA CYS A 48 -1.91 -6.79 -5.85
C CYS A 48 -0.46 -6.34 -5.70
N ILE A 49 -0.18 -5.30 -4.90
CA ILE A 49 1.19 -4.79 -4.72
C ILE A 49 1.69 -5.09 -3.31
N VAL A 50 1.03 -4.54 -2.28
CA VAL A 50 1.59 -4.56 -0.91
C VAL A 50 1.67 -5.98 -0.36
N THR A 51 0.58 -6.76 -0.46
CA THR A 51 0.50 -8.10 0.13
C THR A 51 1.48 -9.09 -0.54
N PRO A 52 1.62 -9.16 -1.88
CA PRO A 52 2.60 -10.03 -2.50
C PRO A 52 4.05 -9.59 -2.22
N LEU A 53 4.33 -8.29 -2.23
CA LEU A 53 5.69 -7.79 -1.94
C LEU A 53 6.08 -8.01 -0.49
N GLU A 54 5.16 -7.81 0.45
CA GLU A 54 5.37 -8.12 1.87
C GLU A 54 5.63 -9.62 2.06
N PHE A 55 4.84 -10.48 1.40
CA PHE A 55 5.06 -11.92 1.44
C PHE A 55 6.41 -12.34 0.87
N LEU A 56 6.77 -11.87 -0.32
CA LEU A 56 8.05 -12.19 -0.96
C LEU A 56 9.23 -11.69 -0.14
N THR A 57 9.15 -10.46 0.36
CA THR A 57 10.19 -9.89 1.21
C THR A 57 10.31 -10.69 2.50
N GLY A 58 9.21 -11.06 3.14
CA GLY A 58 9.18 -11.93 4.31
C GLY A 58 9.80 -13.29 4.05
N CYS A 59 9.49 -13.93 2.92
CA CYS A 59 10.12 -15.18 2.52
C CYS A 59 11.65 -15.04 2.36
N ILE A 60 12.14 -13.94 1.80
CA ILE A 60 13.57 -13.70 1.62
C ILE A 60 14.25 -13.40 2.96
N VAL A 61 13.74 -12.43 3.72
CA VAL A 61 14.43 -11.92 4.91
C VAL A 61 14.20 -12.79 6.14
N ASN A 62 13.01 -13.38 6.29
CA ASN A 62 12.67 -14.19 7.46
C ASN A 62 12.89 -15.68 7.22
N LEU A 63 12.41 -16.25 6.11
CA LEU A 63 12.56 -17.69 5.86
C LEU A 63 13.93 -18.07 5.31
N TRP A 64 14.44 -17.32 4.33
CA TRP A 64 15.70 -17.67 3.69
C TRP A 64 16.92 -17.16 4.47
N LEU A 65 16.92 -15.88 4.86
CA LEU A 65 18.04 -15.27 5.59
C LEU A 65 17.95 -15.43 7.11
N GLY A 66 16.79 -15.82 7.65
CA GLY A 66 16.61 -16.05 9.08
C GLY A 66 16.68 -14.79 9.95
N TRP A 67 16.50 -13.61 9.37
CA TRP A 67 16.68 -12.33 10.09
C TRP A 67 15.56 -12.02 11.07
N GLY A 68 14.39 -12.66 10.95
CA GLY A 68 13.27 -12.50 11.89
C GLY A 68 12.83 -11.04 12.04
N VAL A 69 12.79 -10.31 10.92
CA VAL A 69 12.47 -8.88 10.84
C VAL A 69 11.08 -8.60 11.41
N TRP A 70 10.10 -9.44 11.08
CA TRP A 70 8.76 -9.45 11.65
C TRP A 70 8.24 -10.88 11.79
N ASP A 71 7.22 -11.06 12.63
CA ASP A 71 6.59 -12.36 12.86
C ASP A 71 5.09 -12.17 13.12
N TYR A 72 4.27 -12.61 12.16
CA TYR A 72 2.80 -12.58 12.24
C TYR A 72 2.19 -13.95 12.58
N SER A 73 2.99 -14.94 12.98
CA SER A 73 2.52 -16.31 13.24
C SER A 73 1.44 -16.38 14.32
N GLY A 74 1.46 -15.44 15.29
CA GLY A 74 0.48 -15.34 16.37
C GLY A 74 -0.83 -14.63 16.01
N LEU A 75 -0.97 -14.12 14.77
CA LEU A 75 -2.17 -13.39 14.33
C LEU A 75 -3.13 -14.30 13.55
N PRO A 76 -4.45 -14.09 13.67
CA PRO A 76 -5.43 -14.86 12.91
C PRO A 76 -5.30 -14.57 11.41
N CYS A 77 -5.58 -15.57 10.58
CA CYS A 77 -5.49 -15.48 9.12
C CYS A 77 -4.11 -15.02 8.62
N ASN A 78 -3.04 -15.48 9.26
CA ASN A 78 -1.67 -15.32 8.77
C ASN A 78 -1.32 -16.37 7.72
N LEU A 79 -0.41 -16.02 6.82
CA LEU A 79 0.19 -16.95 5.86
C LEU A 79 1.70 -17.02 6.12
N LEU A 80 2.18 -18.19 6.54
CA LEU A 80 3.59 -18.47 6.88
C LEU A 80 4.20 -17.48 7.89
N GLY A 81 3.37 -16.83 8.72
CA GLY A 81 3.81 -15.75 9.60
C GLY A 81 4.38 -14.51 8.89
N GLN A 82 4.27 -14.41 7.56
CA GLN A 82 4.85 -13.33 6.76
C GLN A 82 3.85 -12.25 6.38
N ILE A 83 2.59 -12.61 6.14
CA ILE A 83 1.47 -11.68 5.93
C ILE A 83 0.30 -12.10 6.81
N CYS A 84 -0.61 -11.19 7.12
CA CYS A 84 -1.89 -11.54 7.73
C CYS A 84 -3.01 -10.60 7.30
N LEU A 85 -4.24 -11.12 7.32
CA LEU A 85 -5.42 -10.38 6.87
C LEU A 85 -5.62 -9.02 7.58
N PRO A 86 -5.46 -8.91 8.92
CA PRO A 86 -5.56 -7.61 9.61
C PRO A 86 -4.58 -6.55 9.07
N PHE A 87 -3.34 -6.94 8.77
CA PHE A 87 -2.36 -6.02 8.20
C PHE A 87 -2.67 -5.71 6.74
N SER A 88 -3.11 -6.69 5.93
CA SER A 88 -3.59 -6.43 4.56
C SER A 88 -4.72 -5.40 4.52
N LEU A 89 -5.63 -5.39 5.51
CA LEU A 89 -6.68 -4.36 5.61
C LEU A 89 -6.10 -2.99 5.99
N LEU A 90 -5.15 -2.93 6.92
CA LEU A 90 -4.44 -1.70 7.26
C LEU A 90 -3.74 -1.12 6.02
N TRP A 91 -3.14 -1.99 5.20
CA TRP A 91 -2.45 -1.60 3.97
C TRP A 91 -3.38 -1.01 2.91
N VAL A 92 -4.68 -1.32 2.93
CA VAL A 92 -5.67 -0.65 2.06
C VAL A 92 -5.72 0.84 2.39
N VAL A 93 -5.80 1.19 3.67
CA VAL A 93 -5.86 2.61 4.10
C VAL A 93 -4.55 3.32 3.76
N VAL A 94 -3.41 2.65 3.96
CA VAL A 94 -2.10 3.21 3.60
C VAL A 94 -1.97 3.38 2.09
N ALA A 95 -2.44 2.43 1.28
CA ALA A 95 -2.43 2.52 -0.18
C ALA A 95 -3.32 3.67 -0.68
N MET A 96 -4.49 3.88 -0.08
CA MET A 96 -5.33 5.05 -0.37
C MET A 96 -4.60 6.35 -0.04
N ALA A 97 -3.98 6.44 1.14
CA ALA A 97 -3.21 7.62 1.53
C ALA A 97 -2.02 7.86 0.60
N ALA A 98 -1.35 6.81 0.14
CA ALA A 98 -0.26 6.87 -0.82
C ALA A 98 -0.72 7.42 -2.18
N ALA A 99 -1.84 6.92 -2.72
CA ALA A 99 -2.40 7.42 -3.97
C ALA A 99 -2.77 8.90 -3.89
N VAL A 100 -3.44 9.32 -2.80
CA VAL A 100 -3.77 10.74 -2.57
C VAL A 100 -2.53 11.61 -2.45
N LEU A 101 -1.49 11.11 -1.77
CA LEU A 101 -0.23 11.83 -1.61
C LEU A 101 0.51 11.96 -2.94
N ASP A 102 0.56 10.92 -3.77
CA ASP A 102 1.20 10.94 -5.08
C ASP A 102 0.56 11.99 -5.99
N ASP A 103 -0.77 11.98 -6.10
CA ASP A 103 -1.49 12.95 -6.93
C ASP A 103 -1.39 14.38 -6.38
N TRP A 104 -1.36 14.56 -5.06
CA TRP A 104 -1.11 15.88 -4.46
C TRP A 104 0.30 16.39 -4.77
N LEU A 105 1.30 15.51 -4.69
CA LEU A 105 2.68 15.83 -5.03
C LEU A 105 2.78 16.23 -6.52
N ARG A 106 2.09 15.51 -7.39
CA ARG A 106 2.05 15.77 -8.83
C ARG A 106 1.33 17.08 -9.16
N TRP A 107 0.18 17.33 -8.56
CA TRP A 107 -0.49 18.63 -8.66
C TRP A 107 0.43 19.78 -8.22
N ARG A 108 1.17 19.59 -7.13
CA ARG A 108 2.03 20.64 -6.56
C ARG A 108 3.32 20.88 -7.36
N TRP A 109 3.94 19.83 -7.91
CA TRP A 109 5.25 19.92 -8.56
C TRP A 109 5.20 19.88 -10.09
N PHE A 110 4.25 19.14 -10.67
CA PHE A 110 4.08 19.02 -12.12
C PHE A 110 2.93 19.85 -12.67
N GLY A 111 2.10 20.45 -11.79
CA GLY A 111 0.99 21.32 -12.21
C GLY A 111 -0.12 20.57 -12.93
N GLU A 112 -0.25 19.27 -12.68
CA GLU A 112 -1.30 18.41 -13.24
C GLU A 112 -2.70 18.82 -12.73
N GLU A 113 -3.75 18.20 -13.27
CA GLU A 113 -5.12 18.48 -12.86
C GLU A 113 -5.34 18.26 -11.35
N GLN A 114 -6.22 19.06 -10.75
CA GLN A 114 -6.53 18.93 -9.32
C GLN A 114 -7.08 17.51 -9.04
N PRO A 115 -6.62 16.83 -7.97
CA PRO A 115 -7.10 15.49 -7.67
C PRO A 115 -8.60 15.51 -7.34
N HIS A 116 -9.38 14.73 -8.10
CA HIS A 116 -10.82 14.55 -7.86
C HIS A 116 -11.10 13.06 -7.67
N TYR A 117 -11.44 12.66 -6.44
CA TYR A 117 -11.76 11.27 -6.13
C TYR A 117 -13.23 11.08 -5.80
N THR A 118 -13.74 9.90 -6.15
CA THR A 118 -15.03 9.43 -5.65
C THR A 118 -14.78 8.34 -4.60
N LEU A 119 -15.29 8.52 -3.38
CA LEU A 119 -15.05 7.59 -2.26
C LEU A 119 -15.78 6.24 -2.42
N PHE A 120 -17.05 6.26 -2.84
CA PHE A 120 -17.90 5.06 -2.91
C PHE A 120 -18.77 4.96 -4.17
N ARG A 121 -18.89 6.02 -4.96
CA ARG A 121 -19.74 6.05 -6.16
C ARG A 121 -18.92 5.67 -7.39
N TRP A 122 -19.31 4.57 -8.03
CA TRP A 122 -18.93 4.27 -9.42
C TRP A 122 -20.06 4.77 -10.33
N GLY A 123 -19.77 5.72 -11.21
CA GLY A 123 -20.74 6.19 -12.20
C GLY A 123 -20.60 7.68 -12.53
N LYS A 124 -20.51 7.97 -13.84
CA LYS A 124 -20.50 9.30 -14.46
C LYS A 124 -21.39 10.29 -13.70
N GLY A 125 -20.77 11.26 -13.04
CA GLY A 125 -21.41 12.55 -12.87
C GLY A 125 -21.40 13.25 -14.21
N GLU A 126 -22.47 13.10 -14.98
CA GLU A 126 -22.80 14.10 -16.01
C GLU A 126 -22.89 15.45 -15.29
N ARG A 127 -21.92 16.33 -15.54
CA ARG A 127 -22.03 17.73 -15.10
C ARG A 127 -23.05 18.41 -16.03
N PRO A 128 -24.03 19.16 -15.49
CA PRO A 128 -24.99 19.93 -16.29
C PRO A 128 -24.32 21.06 -17.07
#